data_AF-A0A419DAE6-F1
#
_entry.id   AF-A0A419DAE6-F1
#
_cell.length_a   1.000
_cell.length_b   1.000
_cell.length_c   1.000
_cell.angle_alpha   90.00
_cell.angle_beta   90.00
_cell.angle_gamma   90.00
#
_symmetry.space_group_name_H-M   'P 1'
#
loop_
_entity.id
_entity.type
_entity.pdbx_description
1 polymer ?
#
loop_
_entity_poly.entity_id
_entity_poly.type
_entity_poly.pdbx_seq_one_letter_code
_entity_poly.pdbx_strand_id
1 'polypeptide(L)'
;MNNIEGMTPRQEAENEFREANIEERKVEADAQNKSRPTIEKALRRNKLTEKDIAHKEAIEMDEEIDRRIESGEAENRQEAINQINLISALTKSTDQYIKLREHLVQYNEISYSQVGKIKEIDELAIQRLKDRMHESPVKYMLERKMMLANGVLNKDNIDEEEIKSIALERLAQALQEDPISYMIEGVGQITAGIFGKEELANIPEIKEIAQERLVRSLQEDSIIPYIFERDNQVRAKIMTAEEISNLPGVQKTAKERLEQARKDSDAYYEVEKQSLRMAGLTISET
;
A
#
# COMPACT_ATOMS: atom_id res chain seq x y z
N MET A 1 25.15 -19.48 -44.93
CA MET A 1 24.78 -18.55 -43.85
C MET A 1 23.51 -19.11 -43.22
N ASN A 2 23.62 -19.62 -41.98
CA ASN A 2 22.46 -20.15 -41.27
C ASN A 2 21.65 -18.95 -40.75
N ASN A 3 20.44 -18.78 -41.27
CA ASN A 3 19.48 -17.84 -40.71
C ASN A 3 19.02 -18.38 -39.35
N ILE A 4 19.47 -17.74 -38.28
CA ILE A 4 18.86 -17.86 -36.97
C ILE A 4 17.66 -16.91 -37.02
N GLU A 5 16.48 -17.44 -37.34
CA GLU A 5 15.23 -16.69 -37.14
C GLU A 5 15.08 -16.46 -35.63
N GLY A 6 15.23 -15.21 -35.21
CA GLY A 6 14.91 -14.80 -33.85
C GLY A 6 13.40 -14.98 -33.60
N MET A 7 13.05 -15.46 -32.41
CA MET A 7 11.65 -15.51 -31.98
C MET A 7 11.02 -14.12 -32.05
N THR A 8 9.78 -14.06 -32.50
CA THR A 8 9.01 -12.82 -32.46
C THR A 8 8.71 -12.45 -31.00
N PRO A 9 8.54 -11.15 -30.67
CA PRO A 9 8.16 -10.73 -29.32
C PRO A 9 6.87 -11.40 -28.79
N ARG A 10 5.98 -11.83 -29.69
CA ARG A 10 4.80 -12.63 -29.37
C ARG A 10 5.17 -14.03 -28.88
N GLN A 11 6.09 -14.70 -29.57
CA GLN A 11 6.57 -16.04 -29.20
C GLN A 11 7.37 -16.02 -27.90
N GLU A 12 8.11 -14.93 -27.63
CA GLU A 12 8.81 -14.73 -26.37
C GLU A 12 7.83 -14.59 -25.20
N ALA A 13 6.82 -13.72 -25.32
CA ALA A 13 5.80 -13.55 -24.28
C ALA A 13 4.94 -14.81 -24.05
N GLU A 14 4.59 -15.53 -25.12
CA GLU A 14 3.87 -16.81 -25.04
C GLU A 14 4.72 -17.89 -24.34
N ASN A 15 6.03 -17.92 -24.57
CA ASN A 15 6.94 -18.85 -23.90
C ASN A 15 7.15 -18.50 -22.42
N GLU A 16 7.35 -17.22 -22.08
CA GLU A 16 7.50 -16.78 -20.69
C GLU A 16 6.26 -17.12 -19.85
N PHE A 17 5.06 -16.88 -20.40
CA PHE A 17 3.81 -17.25 -19.73
C PHE A 17 3.68 -18.77 -19.54
N ARG A 18 4.10 -19.55 -20.55
CA ARG A 18 4.05 -21.01 -20.49
C ARG A 18 5.03 -21.60 -19.47
N GLU A 19 6.26 -21.08 -19.40
CA GLU A 19 7.26 -21.51 -18.43
C GLU A 19 6.84 -21.16 -17.00
N ALA A 20 6.26 -19.98 -16.78
CA ALA A 20 5.73 -19.58 -15.48
C ALA A 20 4.63 -20.53 -14.97
N ASN A 21 3.68 -20.92 -15.85
CA ASN A 21 2.61 -21.85 -15.48
C ASN A 21 3.11 -23.27 -15.20
N ILE A 22 4.14 -23.74 -15.92
CA ILE A 22 4.79 -25.05 -15.65
C ILE A 22 5.40 -25.07 -14.25
N GLU A 23 6.09 -23.99 -13.87
CA GLU A 23 6.74 -23.90 -12.56
C GLU A 23 5.72 -23.78 -11.42
N GLU A 24 4.66 -23.00 -11.61
CA GLU A 24 3.56 -22.86 -10.65
C GLU A 24 2.89 -24.22 -10.35
N ARG A 25 2.60 -25.02 -11.40
CA ARG A 25 2.03 -26.37 -11.27
C ARG A 25 2.95 -27.37 -10.59
N LYS A 26 4.28 -27.26 -10.77
CA LYS A 26 5.24 -28.09 -10.03
C LYS A 26 5.23 -27.76 -8.55
N VAL A 27 5.25 -26.46 -8.21
CA VAL A 27 5.18 -26.00 -6.82
C VAL A 27 3.90 -26.49 -6.16
N GLU A 28 2.77 -26.43 -6.87
CA GLU A 28 1.49 -26.93 -6.38
C GLU A 28 1.48 -28.45 -6.19
N ALA A 29 1.97 -29.21 -7.18
CA ALA A 29 2.09 -30.67 -7.07
C ALA A 29 2.94 -31.05 -5.85
N ASP A 30 4.03 -30.34 -5.59
CA ASP A 30 4.88 -30.54 -4.42
C ASP A 30 4.17 -30.18 -3.10
N ALA A 31 3.43 -29.07 -3.07
CA ALA A 31 2.66 -28.67 -1.90
C ALA A 31 1.55 -29.69 -1.56
N GLN A 32 0.80 -30.13 -2.56
CA GLN A 32 -0.24 -31.15 -2.40
C GLN A 32 0.37 -32.49 -1.99
N ASN A 33 1.50 -32.90 -2.56
CA ASN A 33 2.19 -34.12 -2.11
C ASN A 33 2.72 -34.02 -0.67
N LYS A 34 3.13 -32.82 -0.22
CA LYS A 34 3.55 -32.57 1.17
C LYS A 34 2.39 -32.66 2.15
N SER A 35 1.17 -32.26 1.78
CA SER A 35 -0.01 -32.33 2.66
C SER A 35 -0.67 -33.71 2.74
N ARG A 36 -0.20 -34.70 1.95
CA ARG A 36 -0.80 -36.05 1.94
C ARG A 36 -0.70 -36.77 3.29
N PRO A 37 -1.75 -37.53 3.68
CA PRO A 37 -1.73 -38.37 4.87
C PRO A 37 -0.57 -39.36 4.87
N THR A 38 -0.01 -39.63 6.05
CA THR A 38 1.17 -40.50 6.23
C THR A 38 0.96 -41.91 5.65
N ILE A 39 -0.27 -42.43 5.72
CA ILE A 39 -0.65 -43.73 5.16
C ILE A 39 -0.55 -43.72 3.62
N GLU A 40 -0.93 -42.64 2.95
CA GLU A 40 -0.82 -42.54 1.49
C GLU A 40 0.63 -42.40 1.02
N LYS A 41 1.43 -41.63 1.77
CA LYS A 41 2.88 -41.51 1.54
C LYS A 41 3.58 -42.86 1.68
N ALA A 42 3.20 -43.64 2.68
CA ALA A 42 3.73 -44.99 2.93
C ALA A 42 3.32 -46.00 1.84
N LEU A 43 2.10 -45.89 1.31
CA LEU A 43 1.58 -46.76 0.26
C LEU A 43 2.12 -46.45 -1.15
N ARG A 44 2.99 -45.44 -1.31
CA ARG A 44 3.51 -44.96 -2.61
C ARG A 44 2.42 -44.76 -3.68
N ARG A 45 1.18 -44.48 -3.28
CA ARG A 45 0.10 -44.21 -4.24
C ARG A 45 0.49 -42.96 -5.02
N ASN A 46 0.42 -43.04 -6.35
CA ASN A 46 0.95 -42.09 -7.35
C ASN A 46 1.12 -40.67 -6.79
N LYS A 47 2.36 -40.21 -6.73
CA LYS A 47 2.65 -38.79 -6.47
C LYS A 47 1.96 -37.97 -7.55
N LEU A 48 1.31 -36.88 -7.15
CA LEU A 48 0.80 -35.93 -8.11
C LEU A 48 1.98 -35.32 -8.86
N THR A 49 1.86 -35.27 -10.17
CA THR A 49 2.80 -34.61 -11.07
C THR A 49 2.17 -33.32 -11.59
N GLU A 50 3.00 -32.46 -12.19
CA GLU A 50 2.54 -31.28 -12.94
C GLU A 50 1.44 -31.63 -13.95
N LYS A 51 1.51 -32.82 -14.58
CA LYS A 51 0.50 -33.29 -15.53
C LYS A 51 -0.83 -33.63 -14.88
N ASP A 52 -0.81 -34.15 -13.65
CA ASP A 52 -2.03 -34.47 -12.92
C ASP A 52 -2.74 -33.19 -12.47
N ILE A 53 -1.97 -32.18 -12.05
CA ILE A 53 -2.49 -30.83 -11.75
C ILE A 53 -3.06 -30.20 -13.02
N ALA A 54 -2.32 -30.22 -14.13
CA ALA A 54 -2.79 -29.68 -15.40
C ALA A 54 -4.07 -30.37 -15.92
N HIS A 55 -4.19 -31.70 -15.73
CA HIS A 55 -5.40 -32.43 -16.12
C HIS A 55 -6.60 -32.05 -15.24
N LYS A 56 -6.39 -31.89 -13.93
CA LYS A 56 -7.42 -31.44 -13.01
C LYS A 56 -7.90 -30.02 -13.34
N GLU A 57 -6.97 -29.09 -13.54
CA GLU A 57 -7.28 -27.71 -13.97
C GLU A 57 -8.05 -27.69 -15.30
N ALA A 58 -7.72 -28.58 -16.24
CA ALA A 58 -8.43 -28.66 -17.52
C ALA A 58 -9.88 -29.14 -17.34
N ILE A 59 -10.14 -30.11 -16.46
CA ILE A 59 -11.50 -30.56 -16.12
C ILE A 59 -12.28 -29.43 -15.46
N GLU A 60 -11.70 -28.78 -14.46
CA GLU A 60 -12.33 -27.65 -13.75
C GLU A 60 -12.64 -26.49 -14.70
N MET A 61 -11.75 -26.22 -15.66
CA MET A 61 -11.98 -25.21 -16.67
C MET A 61 -13.12 -25.60 -17.62
N ASP A 62 -13.20 -26.86 -18.07
CA ASP A 62 -14.30 -27.33 -18.91
C ASP A 62 -15.64 -27.28 -18.16
N GLU A 63 -15.68 -27.68 -16.90
CA GLU A 63 -16.88 -27.58 -16.05
C GLU A 63 -17.34 -26.13 -15.86
N GLU A 64 -16.41 -25.20 -15.61
CA GLU A 64 -16.70 -23.77 -15.46
C GLU A 64 -17.19 -23.15 -16.78
N ILE A 65 -16.62 -23.56 -17.92
CA ILE A 65 -17.08 -23.14 -19.25
C ILE A 65 -18.52 -23.58 -19.48
N ASP A 66 -18.83 -24.86 -19.21
CA ASP A 66 -20.18 -25.40 -19.38
C ASP A 66 -21.18 -24.69 -18.45
N ARG A 67 -20.80 -24.47 -17.18
CA ARG A 67 -21.60 -23.72 -16.21
C ARG A 67 -22.00 -22.34 -16.72
N ARG A 68 -21.05 -21.57 -17.27
CA ARG A 68 -21.30 -20.20 -17.78
C ARG A 68 -22.22 -20.19 -18.99
N ILE A 69 -22.11 -21.18 -19.87
CA ILE A 69 -23.00 -21.32 -21.02
C ILE A 69 -24.41 -21.70 -20.55
N GLU A 70 -24.52 -22.67 -19.66
CA GLU A 70 -25.81 -23.15 -19.13
C GLU A 70 -26.54 -22.06 -18.31
N SER A 71 -25.81 -21.22 -17.56
CA SER A 71 -26.39 -20.10 -16.81
C SER A 71 -26.72 -18.88 -17.68
N GLY A 72 -26.29 -18.87 -18.95
CA GLY A 72 -26.44 -17.73 -19.85
C GLY A 72 -25.50 -16.56 -19.55
N GLU A 73 -24.46 -16.78 -18.74
CA GLU A 73 -23.36 -15.82 -18.52
C GLU A 73 -22.48 -15.65 -19.77
N ALA A 74 -22.41 -16.67 -20.64
CA ALA A 74 -21.71 -16.65 -21.91
C ALA A 74 -22.58 -17.24 -23.04
N GLU A 75 -22.51 -16.68 -24.24
CA GLU A 75 -23.27 -17.17 -25.40
C GLU A 75 -22.63 -18.41 -26.03
N ASN A 76 -21.30 -18.56 -25.89
CA ASN A 76 -20.54 -19.66 -26.48
C ASN A 76 -19.25 -19.96 -25.69
N ARG A 77 -18.61 -21.09 -26.06
CA ARG A 77 -17.39 -21.59 -25.43
C ARG A 77 -16.24 -20.57 -25.44
N GLN A 78 -16.04 -19.88 -26.57
CA GLN A 78 -14.94 -18.93 -26.69
C GLN A 78 -15.15 -17.71 -25.80
N GLU A 79 -16.38 -17.22 -25.71
CA GLU A 79 -16.73 -16.15 -24.78
C GLU A 79 -16.48 -16.57 -23.33
N ALA A 80 -16.92 -17.78 -22.93
CA ALA A 80 -16.66 -18.29 -21.58
C ALA A 80 -15.16 -18.38 -21.26
N ILE A 81 -14.35 -18.91 -22.19
CA ILE A 81 -12.88 -18.96 -22.07
C ILE A 81 -12.29 -17.55 -21.87
N ASN A 82 -12.73 -16.59 -22.67
CA ASN A 82 -12.25 -15.22 -22.62
C ASN A 82 -12.62 -14.54 -21.28
N GLN A 83 -13.84 -14.77 -20.78
CA GLN A 83 -14.27 -14.28 -19.46
C GLN A 83 -13.40 -14.86 -18.33
N ILE A 84 -13.17 -16.18 -18.32
CA ILE A 84 -12.33 -16.86 -17.32
C ILE A 84 -10.90 -16.31 -17.34
N ASN A 85 -10.32 -16.14 -18.53
CA ASN A 85 -8.97 -15.60 -18.67
C ASN A 85 -8.86 -14.15 -18.16
N LEU A 86 -9.87 -13.32 -18.43
CA LEU A 86 -9.93 -11.95 -17.91
C LEU A 86 -10.04 -11.92 -16.39
N ILE A 87 -10.91 -12.75 -15.81
CA ILE A 87 -11.05 -12.92 -14.36
C ILE A 87 -9.70 -13.32 -13.74
N SER A 88 -9.05 -14.35 -14.30
CA SER A 88 -7.73 -14.82 -13.84
C SER A 88 -6.67 -13.73 -13.92
N ALA A 89 -6.63 -12.97 -15.02
CA ALA A 89 -5.70 -11.87 -15.20
C ALA A 89 -5.88 -10.77 -14.15
N LEU A 90 -7.13 -10.42 -13.80
CA LEU A 90 -7.40 -9.40 -12.78
C LEU A 90 -7.01 -9.86 -11.37
N THR A 91 -7.23 -11.13 -11.06
CA THR A 91 -6.77 -11.75 -9.81
C THR A 91 -5.25 -11.60 -9.65
N LYS A 92 -4.49 -11.80 -10.73
CA LYS A 92 -3.04 -11.60 -10.73
C LYS A 92 -2.69 -10.11 -10.64
N SER A 93 -3.12 -9.30 -11.62
CA SER A 93 -2.96 -7.85 -11.56
C SER A 93 -3.88 -7.09 -12.51
N THR A 94 -4.26 -5.88 -12.11
CA THR A 94 -5.01 -4.95 -12.98
C THR A 94 -4.28 -4.67 -14.30
N ASP A 95 -2.94 -4.61 -14.28
CA ASP A 95 -2.13 -4.36 -15.48
C ASP A 95 -2.20 -5.52 -16.49
N GLN A 96 -2.16 -6.77 -15.99
CA GLN A 96 -2.34 -7.96 -16.82
C GLN A 96 -3.76 -8.04 -17.38
N TYR A 97 -4.76 -7.73 -16.57
CA TYR A 97 -6.14 -7.64 -17.04
C TYR A 97 -6.30 -6.63 -18.18
N ILE A 98 -5.78 -5.40 -18.02
CA ILE A 98 -5.86 -4.36 -19.05
C ILE A 98 -5.21 -4.85 -20.34
N LYS A 99 -3.97 -5.36 -20.27
CA LYS A 99 -3.25 -5.86 -21.45
C LYS A 99 -4.01 -6.97 -22.17
N LEU A 100 -4.54 -7.93 -21.42
CA LEU A 100 -5.30 -9.04 -22.00
C LEU A 100 -6.61 -8.54 -22.62
N ARG A 101 -7.36 -7.68 -21.93
CA ARG A 101 -8.61 -7.10 -22.46
C ARG A 101 -8.37 -6.35 -23.77
N GLU A 102 -7.39 -5.46 -23.79
CA GLU A 102 -7.06 -4.69 -25.00
C GLU A 102 -6.67 -5.61 -26.16
N HIS A 103 -5.90 -6.68 -25.89
CA HIS A 103 -5.57 -7.70 -26.89
C HIS A 103 -6.83 -8.40 -27.43
N LEU A 104 -7.69 -8.93 -26.55
CA LEU A 104 -8.90 -9.66 -26.96
C LEU A 104 -9.86 -8.76 -27.76
N VAL A 105 -9.98 -7.48 -27.36
CA VAL A 105 -10.80 -6.50 -28.09
C VAL A 105 -10.19 -6.18 -29.45
N GLN A 106 -8.87 -5.96 -29.53
CA GLN A 106 -8.18 -5.67 -30.78
C GLN A 106 -8.39 -6.75 -31.85
N TYR A 107 -8.46 -8.03 -31.42
CA TYR A 107 -8.67 -9.17 -32.31
C TYR A 107 -10.16 -9.57 -32.47
N ASN A 108 -11.10 -8.75 -31.99
CA ASN A 108 -12.54 -9.01 -32.02
C ASN A 108 -12.96 -10.33 -31.36
N GLU A 109 -12.20 -10.80 -30.37
CA GLU A 109 -12.53 -12.01 -29.61
C GLU A 109 -13.54 -11.73 -28.49
N ILE A 110 -13.62 -10.47 -28.07
CA ILE A 110 -14.63 -9.95 -27.13
C ILE A 110 -14.85 -8.46 -27.38
N SER A 111 -16.05 -7.94 -27.09
CA SER A 111 -16.32 -6.50 -27.11
C SER A 111 -16.27 -5.87 -25.71
N TYR A 112 -16.02 -4.57 -25.61
CA TYR A 112 -16.13 -3.84 -24.33
C TYR A 112 -17.50 -4.01 -23.67
N SER A 113 -18.57 -4.10 -24.46
CA SER A 113 -19.92 -4.33 -23.92
C SER A 113 -20.08 -5.72 -23.30
N GLN A 114 -19.41 -6.74 -23.82
CA GLN A 114 -19.41 -8.08 -23.22
C GLN A 114 -18.57 -8.09 -21.95
N VAL A 115 -17.39 -7.46 -21.97
CA VAL A 115 -16.55 -7.33 -20.78
C VAL A 115 -17.30 -6.64 -19.64
N GLY A 116 -18.02 -5.55 -19.91
CA GLY A 116 -18.81 -4.83 -18.91
C GLY A 116 -20.03 -5.59 -18.35
N LYS A 117 -20.32 -6.81 -18.84
CA LYS A 117 -21.38 -7.68 -18.29
C LYS A 117 -20.84 -8.73 -17.31
N ILE A 118 -19.51 -8.88 -17.21
CA ILE A 118 -18.87 -9.87 -16.33
C ILE A 118 -18.89 -9.33 -14.89
N LYS A 119 -19.88 -9.72 -14.11
CA LYS A 119 -20.10 -9.19 -12.74
C LYS A 119 -18.93 -9.47 -11.81
N GLU A 120 -18.27 -10.60 -12.00
CA GLU A 120 -17.12 -11.01 -11.19
C GLU A 120 -15.94 -10.04 -11.34
N ILE A 121 -15.82 -9.34 -12.48
CA ILE A 121 -14.79 -8.30 -12.65
C ILE A 121 -15.06 -7.13 -11.69
N ASP A 122 -16.31 -6.70 -11.55
CA ASP A 122 -16.68 -5.62 -10.63
C ASP A 122 -16.38 -6.01 -9.18
N GLU A 123 -16.81 -7.22 -8.79
CA GLU A 123 -16.59 -7.75 -7.44
C GLU A 123 -15.10 -7.90 -7.12
N LEU A 124 -14.31 -8.45 -8.06
CA LEU A 124 -12.86 -8.61 -7.91
C LEU A 124 -12.13 -7.28 -7.88
N ALA A 125 -12.53 -6.30 -8.71
CA ALA A 125 -11.93 -4.98 -8.69
C ALA A 125 -12.15 -4.28 -7.35
N ILE A 126 -13.37 -4.38 -6.78
CA ILE A 126 -13.70 -3.84 -5.46
C ILE A 126 -12.89 -4.55 -4.37
N GLN A 127 -12.85 -5.89 -4.37
CA GLN A 127 -12.10 -6.65 -3.37
C GLN A 127 -10.60 -6.33 -3.43
N ARG A 128 -10.04 -6.27 -4.63
CA ARG A 128 -8.63 -5.90 -4.86
C ARG A 128 -8.33 -4.50 -4.33
N LEU A 129 -9.22 -3.54 -4.55
CA LEU A 129 -9.07 -2.22 -3.95
C LEU A 129 -9.09 -2.30 -2.41
N LYS A 130 -10.00 -3.04 -1.79
CA LYS A 130 -9.99 -3.24 -0.33
C LYS A 130 -8.67 -3.81 0.16
N ASP A 131 -8.14 -4.83 -0.51
CA ASP A 131 -6.85 -5.44 -0.16
C ASP A 131 -5.72 -4.40 -0.27
N ARG A 132 -5.73 -3.58 -1.34
CA ARG A 132 -4.76 -2.47 -1.48
C ARG A 132 -4.89 -1.41 -0.42
N MET A 133 -6.11 -1.11 0.04
CA MET A 133 -6.33 -0.15 1.11
C MET A 133 -5.64 -0.59 2.40
N HIS A 134 -5.75 -1.88 2.74
CA HIS A 134 -5.04 -2.46 3.88
C HIS A 134 -3.52 -2.47 3.70
N GLU A 135 -3.02 -2.73 2.49
CA GLU A 135 -1.58 -2.64 2.21
C GLU A 135 -1.03 -1.21 2.30
N SER A 136 -1.72 -0.24 1.68
CA SER A 136 -1.33 1.16 1.64
C SER A 136 -2.41 2.03 0.96
N PRO A 137 -2.85 3.14 1.60
CA PRO A 137 -3.71 4.12 0.97
C PRO A 137 -3.14 4.67 -0.36
N VAL A 138 -1.81 4.82 -0.45
CA VAL A 138 -1.14 5.26 -1.69
C VAL A 138 -1.29 4.22 -2.79
N LYS A 139 -1.05 2.93 -2.50
CA LYS A 139 -1.24 1.85 -3.49
C LYS A 139 -2.70 1.76 -3.95
N TYR A 140 -3.64 1.86 -3.00
CA TYR A 140 -5.06 1.93 -3.28
C TYR A 140 -5.38 3.04 -4.30
N MET A 141 -4.91 4.26 -4.05
CA MET A 141 -5.21 5.41 -4.92
C MET A 141 -4.60 5.28 -6.31
N LEU A 142 -3.37 4.76 -6.41
CA LEU A 142 -2.72 4.53 -7.70
C LEU A 142 -3.49 3.49 -8.52
N GLU A 143 -3.84 2.36 -7.90
CA GLU A 143 -4.56 1.29 -8.59
C GLU A 143 -5.99 1.71 -8.94
N ARG A 144 -6.68 2.45 -8.07
CA ARG A 144 -7.99 3.06 -8.35
C ARG A 144 -7.94 3.99 -9.56
N LYS A 145 -6.98 4.92 -9.61
CA LYS A 145 -6.83 5.85 -10.74
C LYS A 145 -6.63 5.09 -12.04
N MET A 146 -5.81 4.04 -12.01
CA MET A 146 -5.57 3.18 -13.16
C MET A 146 -6.85 2.44 -13.59
N MET A 147 -7.57 1.81 -12.65
CA MET A 147 -8.82 1.11 -12.92
C MET A 147 -9.89 2.04 -13.51
N LEU A 148 -10.07 3.24 -12.94
CA LEU A 148 -11.01 4.25 -13.46
C LEU A 148 -10.62 4.73 -14.86
N ALA A 149 -9.34 5.04 -15.08
CA ALA A 149 -8.85 5.50 -16.39
C ALA A 149 -9.03 4.45 -17.49
N ASN A 150 -9.03 3.17 -17.12
CA ASN A 150 -9.18 2.06 -18.04
C ASN A 150 -10.60 1.48 -18.07
N GLY A 151 -11.58 2.06 -17.37
CA GLY A 151 -12.96 1.56 -17.35
C GLY A 151 -13.12 0.17 -16.71
N VAL A 152 -12.22 -0.20 -15.78
CA VAL A 152 -12.35 -1.42 -14.95
C VAL A 152 -13.32 -1.18 -13.80
N LEU A 153 -13.41 0.06 -13.32
CA LEU A 153 -14.31 0.48 -12.24
C LEU A 153 -15.26 1.56 -12.72
N ASN A 154 -16.47 1.52 -12.17
CA ASN A 154 -17.39 2.65 -12.17
C ASN A 154 -17.22 3.46 -10.87
N LYS A 155 -17.50 4.77 -10.92
CA LYS A 155 -17.09 5.76 -9.90
C LYS A 155 -17.78 5.64 -8.53
N ASP A 156 -18.80 4.79 -8.40
CA ASP A 156 -19.79 4.89 -7.32
C ASP A 156 -19.48 4.07 -6.06
N ASN A 157 -18.34 3.37 -6.00
CA ASN A 157 -18.03 2.40 -4.92
C ASN A 157 -16.87 2.83 -3.98
N ILE A 158 -16.63 4.13 -3.76
CA ILE A 158 -15.50 4.59 -2.94
C ILE A 158 -15.95 5.37 -1.71
N ASP A 159 -15.50 4.93 -0.53
CA ASP A 159 -15.58 5.67 0.72
C ASP A 159 -14.31 6.51 0.91
N GLU A 160 -14.39 7.80 0.56
CA GLU A 160 -13.26 8.73 0.71
C GLU A 160 -12.88 8.97 2.18
N GLU A 161 -13.84 8.83 3.11
CA GLU A 161 -13.61 9.01 4.54
C GLU A 161 -12.79 7.85 5.12
N GLU A 162 -13.11 6.60 4.74
CA GLU A 162 -12.34 5.42 5.17
C GLU A 162 -10.87 5.53 4.74
N ILE A 163 -10.61 5.97 3.51
CA ILE A 163 -9.24 6.15 2.98
C ILE A 163 -8.48 7.21 3.78
N LYS A 164 -9.12 8.36 4.05
CA LYS A 164 -8.51 9.43 4.83
C LYS A 164 -8.23 8.98 6.27
N SER A 165 -9.13 8.23 6.89
CA SER A 165 -8.94 7.68 8.24
C SER A 165 -7.70 6.80 8.31
N ILE A 166 -7.56 5.82 7.41
CA ILE A 166 -6.40 4.91 7.38
C ILE A 166 -5.11 5.68 7.06
N ALA A 167 -5.17 6.64 6.15
CA ALA A 167 -4.02 7.50 5.83
C ALA A 167 -3.58 8.34 7.04
N LEU A 168 -4.53 8.87 7.82
CA LEU A 168 -4.26 9.63 9.02
C LEU A 168 -3.58 8.76 10.10
N GLU A 169 -4.08 7.55 10.33
CA GLU A 169 -3.46 6.60 11.28
C GLU A 169 -2.00 6.30 10.91
N ARG A 170 -1.71 6.14 9.62
CA ARG A 170 -0.34 5.92 9.14
C ARG A 170 0.56 7.12 9.31
N LEU A 171 0.06 8.32 9.02
CA LEU A 171 0.82 9.56 9.26
C LEU A 171 1.14 9.72 10.75
N ALA A 172 0.17 9.44 11.61
CA ALA A 172 0.36 9.47 13.06
C ALA A 172 1.42 8.44 13.49
N GLN A 173 1.33 7.19 13.02
CA GLN A 173 2.32 6.16 13.30
C GLN A 173 3.73 6.56 12.82
N ALA A 174 3.84 7.06 11.59
CA ALA A 174 5.11 7.51 11.03
C ALA A 174 5.72 8.66 11.86
N LEU A 175 4.89 9.59 12.36
CA LEU A 175 5.36 10.66 13.26
C LEU A 175 5.76 10.14 14.65
N GLN A 176 5.11 9.09 15.14
CA GLN A 176 5.50 8.43 16.39
C GLN A 176 6.87 7.75 16.26
N GLU A 177 7.22 7.25 15.08
CA GLU A 177 8.60 6.80 14.80
C GLU A 177 9.54 8.00 14.77
N ASP A 178 9.40 8.91 13.79
CA ASP A 178 10.15 10.15 13.72
C ASP A 178 9.57 11.16 12.70
N PRO A 179 9.89 12.47 12.82
CA PRO A 179 9.35 13.48 11.89
C PRO A 179 9.75 13.31 10.41
N ILE A 180 10.87 12.65 10.11
CA ILE A 180 11.30 12.40 8.72
C ILE A 180 10.47 11.28 8.09
N SER A 181 10.17 10.24 8.84
CA SER A 181 9.25 9.19 8.42
C SER A 181 7.86 9.76 8.11
N TYR A 182 7.34 10.66 8.95
CA TYR A 182 6.13 11.43 8.65
C TYR A 182 6.23 12.21 7.33
N MET A 183 7.36 12.91 7.10
CA MET A 183 7.55 13.68 5.86
C MET A 183 7.51 12.79 4.62
N ILE A 184 8.13 11.61 4.67
CA ILE A 184 8.13 10.64 3.55
C ILE A 184 6.71 10.14 3.28
N GLU A 185 5.99 9.73 4.34
CA GLU A 185 4.61 9.25 4.22
C GLU A 185 3.70 10.38 3.67
N GLY A 186 3.81 11.60 4.20
CA GLY A 186 3.02 12.75 3.75
C GLY A 186 3.23 13.11 2.28
N VAL A 187 4.45 12.99 1.75
CA VAL A 187 4.71 13.16 0.31
C VAL A 187 3.97 12.09 -0.51
N GLY A 188 3.96 10.84 -0.04
CA GLY A 188 3.20 9.76 -0.67
C GLY A 188 1.71 10.05 -0.73
N GLN A 189 1.13 10.47 0.40
CA GLN A 189 -0.29 10.80 0.53
C GLN A 189 -0.72 11.98 -0.35
N ILE A 190 0.11 13.03 -0.42
CA ILE A 190 -0.12 14.19 -1.31
C ILE A 190 -0.05 13.78 -2.78
N THR A 191 0.96 12.99 -3.15
CA THR A 191 1.14 12.51 -4.54
C THR A 191 -0.01 11.62 -4.99
N ALA A 192 -0.51 10.79 -4.07
CA ALA A 192 -1.71 9.98 -4.28
C ALA A 192 -2.98 10.84 -4.42
N GLY A 193 -2.98 12.07 -3.90
CA GLY A 193 -4.12 12.97 -3.88
C GLY A 193 -5.12 12.64 -2.77
N ILE A 194 -4.64 12.04 -1.67
CA ILE A 194 -5.46 11.71 -0.49
C ILE A 194 -5.64 12.96 0.37
N PHE A 195 -4.56 13.70 0.57
CA PHE A 195 -4.56 14.98 1.25
C PHE A 195 -4.02 16.09 0.35
N GLY A 196 -4.58 17.30 0.52
CA GLY A 196 -3.92 18.50 0.05
C GLY A 196 -2.68 18.84 0.88
N LYS A 197 -1.72 19.56 0.30
CA LYS A 197 -0.53 20.03 1.04
C LYS A 197 -0.91 20.92 2.24
N GLU A 198 -1.89 21.79 2.06
CA GLU A 198 -2.37 22.69 3.11
C GLU A 198 -3.21 21.95 4.16
N GLU A 199 -3.99 20.96 3.74
CA GLU A 199 -4.77 20.09 4.64
C GLU A 199 -3.82 19.32 5.56
N LEU A 200 -2.82 18.65 4.99
CA LEU A 200 -1.84 17.85 5.74
C LEU A 200 -1.05 18.68 6.77
N ALA A 201 -0.73 19.94 6.45
CA ALA A 201 -0.06 20.87 7.36
C ALA A 201 -0.93 21.32 8.55
N ASN A 202 -2.25 21.09 8.49
CA ASN A 202 -3.21 21.59 9.47
C ASN A 202 -4.02 20.51 10.16
N ILE A 203 -3.64 19.24 10.01
CA ILE A 203 -4.28 18.12 10.71
C ILE A 203 -4.09 18.26 12.23
N PRO A 204 -5.17 18.44 13.02
CA PRO A 204 -5.09 18.65 14.46
C PRO A 204 -4.37 17.52 15.21
N GLU A 205 -4.69 16.27 14.88
CA GLU A 205 -4.15 15.07 15.52
C GLU A 205 -2.63 14.97 15.35
N ILE A 206 -2.12 15.34 14.17
CA ILE A 206 -0.67 15.37 13.89
C ILE A 206 0.00 16.48 14.69
N LYS A 207 -0.64 17.67 14.79
CA LYS A 207 -0.11 18.77 15.60
C LYS A 207 -0.05 18.40 17.08
N GLU A 208 -1.07 17.70 17.59
CA GLU A 208 -1.09 17.23 18.99
C GLU A 208 0.08 16.28 19.26
N ILE A 209 0.27 15.23 18.44
CA ILE A 209 1.39 14.31 18.56
C ILE A 209 2.74 15.04 18.52
N ALA A 210 2.89 15.98 17.58
CA ALA A 210 4.12 16.75 17.42
C ALA A 210 4.43 17.60 18.66
N GLN A 211 3.42 18.23 19.25
CA GLN A 211 3.56 19.01 20.48
C GLN A 211 3.94 18.14 21.69
N GLU A 212 3.31 16.97 21.85
CA GLU A 212 3.63 16.03 22.91
C GLU A 212 5.08 15.54 22.83
N ARG A 213 5.56 15.23 21.62
CA ARG A 213 6.96 14.83 21.37
C ARG A 213 7.94 15.91 21.81
N LEU A 214 7.67 17.18 21.48
CA LEU A 214 8.50 18.31 21.87
C LEU A 214 8.56 18.45 23.39
N VAL A 215 7.40 18.45 24.06
CA VAL A 215 7.34 18.56 25.53
C VAL A 215 8.09 17.42 26.19
N ARG A 216 7.86 16.18 25.74
CA ARG A 216 8.56 14.99 26.26
C ARG A 216 10.08 15.09 26.09
N SER A 217 10.56 15.46 24.90
CA SER A 217 11.99 15.61 24.63
C SER A 217 12.64 16.73 25.45
N LEU A 218 11.87 17.76 25.82
CA LEU A 218 12.34 18.85 26.68
C LEU A 218 12.38 18.44 28.16
N GLN A 219 11.60 17.44 28.57
CA GLN A 219 11.63 16.90 29.94
C GLN A 219 12.84 15.99 30.21
N GLU A 220 13.57 15.57 29.18
CA GLU A 220 14.79 14.78 29.33
C GLU A 220 15.92 15.60 29.97
N ASP A 221 16.86 14.97 30.69
CA ASP A 221 17.92 15.68 31.42
C ASP A 221 18.73 16.62 30.52
N SER A 222 19.00 16.20 29.29
CA SER A 222 19.72 16.96 28.27
C SER A 222 18.77 17.78 27.39
N ILE A 223 19.21 18.96 26.94
CA ILE A 223 18.47 19.76 25.96
C ILE A 223 18.61 19.25 24.51
N ILE A 224 19.60 18.39 24.25
CA ILE A 224 19.95 17.93 22.90
C ILE A 224 18.80 17.18 22.20
N PRO A 225 18.07 16.26 22.87
CA PRO A 225 16.89 15.60 22.30
C PRO A 225 15.83 16.58 21.83
N TYR A 226 15.56 17.64 22.60
CA TYR A 226 14.63 18.69 22.21
C TYR A 226 15.09 19.46 20.97
N ILE A 227 16.37 19.84 20.89
CA ILE A 227 16.92 20.52 19.72
C ILE A 227 16.76 19.65 18.47
N PHE A 228 17.07 18.36 18.59
CA PHE A 228 16.94 17.40 17.50
C PHE A 228 15.47 17.23 17.06
N GLU A 229 14.55 17.08 18.00
CA GLU A 229 13.12 16.96 17.72
C GLU A 229 12.57 18.23 17.06
N ARG A 230 12.88 19.42 17.60
CA ARG A 230 12.53 20.72 17.02
C ARG A 230 13.00 20.83 15.57
N ASP A 231 14.28 20.58 15.33
CA ASP A 231 14.86 20.75 13.99
C ASP A 231 14.28 19.76 12.98
N ASN A 232 14.01 18.53 13.41
CA ASN A 232 13.36 17.54 12.56
C ASN A 232 11.91 17.92 12.24
N GLN A 233 11.14 18.42 13.20
CA GLN A 233 9.77 18.87 12.93
C GLN A 233 9.73 20.10 12.02
N VAL A 234 10.66 21.04 12.18
CA VAL A 234 10.83 22.19 11.27
C VAL A 234 11.19 21.73 9.86
N ARG A 235 12.14 20.81 9.74
CA ARG A 235 12.55 20.23 8.45
C ARG A 235 11.40 19.49 7.77
N ALA A 236 10.61 18.74 8.55
CA ALA A 236 9.43 18.03 8.10
C ALA A 236 8.24 18.96 7.78
N LYS A 237 8.36 20.27 8.07
CA LYS A 237 7.32 21.29 7.86
C LYS A 237 6.04 21.01 8.63
N ILE A 238 6.16 20.36 9.80
CA ILE A 238 5.04 20.13 10.72
C ILE A 238 4.68 21.43 11.43
N MET A 239 5.71 22.13 11.94
CA MET A 239 5.62 23.44 12.58
C MET A 239 6.88 24.24 12.26
N THR A 240 6.77 25.56 12.36
CA THR A 240 7.91 26.47 12.29
C THR A 240 8.62 26.56 13.65
N ALA A 241 9.88 26.99 13.64
CA ALA A 241 10.63 27.21 14.87
C ALA A 241 9.94 28.23 15.79
N GLU A 242 9.32 29.26 15.20
CA GLU A 242 8.57 30.28 15.94
C GLU A 242 7.32 29.71 16.60
N GLU A 243 6.54 28.89 15.90
CA GLU A 243 5.39 28.20 16.49
C GLU A 243 5.83 27.32 17.67
N ILE A 244 6.87 26.51 17.48
CA ILE A 244 7.41 25.63 18.51
C ILE A 244 7.85 26.40 19.75
N SER A 245 8.61 27.48 19.57
CA SER A 245 9.08 28.30 20.69
C SER A 245 7.94 28.96 21.46
N ASN A 246 6.78 29.18 20.83
CA ASN A 246 5.62 29.80 21.46
C ASN A 246 4.59 28.78 22.00
N LEU A 247 4.82 27.47 21.86
CA LEU A 247 3.91 26.45 22.37
C LEU A 247 3.76 26.55 23.89
N PRO A 248 2.52 26.60 24.44
CA PRO A 248 2.30 26.72 25.88
C PRO A 248 2.97 25.61 26.70
N GLY A 249 2.92 24.37 26.21
CA GLY A 249 3.58 23.23 26.86
C GLY A 249 5.10 23.39 26.91
N VAL A 250 5.72 23.78 25.80
CA VAL A 250 7.17 24.03 25.71
C VAL A 250 7.60 25.17 26.64
N GLN A 251 6.88 26.28 26.63
CA GLN A 251 7.16 27.44 27.49
C GLN A 251 7.04 27.10 28.97
N LYS A 252 5.99 26.34 29.34
CA LYS A 252 5.79 25.87 30.72
C LYS A 252 6.94 24.96 31.16
N THR A 253 7.27 23.93 30.38
CA THR A 253 8.32 22.97 30.72
C THR A 253 9.70 23.65 30.80
N ALA A 254 10.01 24.58 29.90
CA ALA A 254 11.26 25.34 29.97
C ALA A 254 11.36 26.21 31.24
N LYS A 255 10.25 26.82 31.69
CA LYS A 255 10.19 27.54 32.98
C LYS A 255 10.44 26.61 34.16
N GLU A 256 9.79 25.45 34.19
CA GLU A 256 9.95 24.45 35.24
C GLU A 256 11.41 23.95 35.35
N ARG A 257 12.08 23.73 34.20
CA ARG A 257 13.51 23.38 34.17
C ARG A 257 14.40 24.47 34.78
N LEU A 258 14.16 25.74 34.42
CA LEU A 258 14.92 26.86 34.98
C LEU A 258 14.69 27.01 36.49
N GLU A 259 13.45 26.84 36.95
CA GLU A 259 13.13 26.87 38.37
C GLU A 259 13.81 25.74 39.13
N GLN A 260 13.85 24.53 38.56
CA GLN A 260 14.57 23.41 39.15
C GLN A 260 16.07 23.68 39.18
N ALA A 261 16.66 24.14 38.08
CA ALA A 261 18.09 24.44 38.01
C ALA A 261 18.51 25.51 39.04
N ARG A 262 17.64 26.51 39.27
CA ARG A 262 17.83 27.54 40.30
C ARG A 262 17.82 26.97 41.72
N LYS A 263 17.00 25.95 41.99
CA LYS A 263 16.99 25.27 43.30
C LYS A 263 18.26 24.46 43.52
N ASP A 264 18.85 23.93 42.45
CA ASP A 264 20.03 23.08 42.53
C ASP A 264 21.32 23.90 42.72
N SER A 265 21.59 24.91 41.88
CA SER A 265 22.66 25.90 42.10
C SER A 265 22.63 27.06 41.09
N ASP A 266 23.18 28.22 41.46
CA ASP A 266 23.34 29.36 40.54
C ASP A 266 24.19 29.01 39.30
N ALA A 267 25.22 28.19 39.46
CA ALA A 267 26.07 27.76 38.36
C ALA A 267 25.30 26.88 37.35
N TYR A 268 24.45 25.97 37.85
CA TYR A 268 23.63 25.11 37.00
C TYR A 268 22.50 25.90 36.33
N TYR A 269 21.90 26.86 37.03
CA TYR A 269 20.91 27.78 36.44
C TYR A 269 21.43 28.52 35.21
N GLU A 270 22.64 29.07 35.25
CA GLU A 270 23.21 29.78 34.10
C GLU A 270 23.51 28.84 32.91
N VAL A 271 23.94 27.61 33.18
CA VAL A 271 24.14 26.59 32.13
C VAL A 271 22.82 26.20 31.48
N GLU A 272 21.78 25.95 32.27
CA GLU A 272 20.45 25.59 31.77
C GLU A 272 19.82 26.74 30.96
N LYS A 273 19.94 27.97 31.46
CA LYS A 273 19.49 29.19 30.77
C LYS A 273 20.16 29.37 29.42
N GLN A 274 21.47 29.17 29.33
CA GLN A 274 22.18 29.23 28.07
C GLN A 274 21.76 28.10 27.13
N SER A 275 21.54 26.90 27.65
CA SER A 275 21.09 25.72 26.88
C SER A 275 19.72 25.95 26.25
N LEU A 276 18.76 26.47 27.01
CA LEU A 276 17.42 26.82 26.51
C LEU A 276 17.47 27.93 25.45
N ARG A 277 18.34 28.93 25.62
CA ARG A 277 18.57 29.97 24.59
C ARG A 277 19.13 29.39 23.30
N MET A 278 20.10 28.47 23.39
CA MET A 278 20.62 27.76 22.21
C MET A 278 19.53 26.91 21.53
N ALA A 279 18.59 26.40 22.32
CA ALA A 279 17.40 25.72 21.82
C ALA A 279 16.32 26.66 21.26
N GLY A 280 16.58 27.97 21.15
CA GLY A 280 15.64 28.94 20.58
C GLY A 280 14.50 29.32 21.52
N LEU A 281 14.63 29.00 22.80
CA LEU A 281 13.64 29.32 23.84
C LEU A 281 14.08 30.57 24.59
N THR A 282 13.27 31.62 24.49
CA THR A 282 13.42 32.81 25.31
C THR A 282 12.36 32.78 26.39
N ILE A 283 12.78 32.54 27.63
CA ILE A 283 11.89 32.51 28.79
C ILE A 283 11.94 33.87 29.46
N SER A 284 10.79 34.54 29.55
CA SER A 284 10.67 35.81 30.28
C SER A 284 10.83 35.55 31.78
N GLU A 285 11.78 36.24 32.41
CA GLU A 285 11.95 36.30 33.87
C GLU A 285 10.88 37.23 34.45
N THR A 286 9.70 36.70 34.74
CA THR A 286 8.61 37.40 35.44
C THR A 286 8.10 36.53 36.56
#